data_AF-A0A382CQC5-F1
#
_entry.id   AF-A0A382CQC5-F1
#
_cell.length_a   1.000
_cell.length_b   1.000
_cell.length_c   1.000
_cell.angle_alpha   90.00
_cell.angle_beta   90.00
_cell.angle_gamma   90.00
#
_symmetry.space_group_name_H-M   'P 1'
#
loop_
_entity.id
_entity.type
_entity.pdbx_description
1 polymer ?
#
loop_
_entity_poly.entity_id
_entity_poly.type
_entity_poly.pdbx_seq_one_letter_code
_entity_poly.pdbx_strand_id
1 'polypeptide(L)'
;GLTSDQLITYGVDDQPLMAYQGVGALLAMVLVGLWVGRTHLHGVLLKALGRAPEVDDSDEIMSYRAAVTGAVGGGAVMTTWLWFMGTEFWVAAVFVIVALLIFIGITRILAEAGLAMMRAPMIASDLTMLGLGSTLVGSGSVVNLSLAYVWAADIRVFLMGVAAGGLKMIEAMDVRSRRLMLWAIGFAILIGAGGSCWTVFHLAHSHGGINVANWFFSGGPQVTYDTAARNMDPTGVSWTGLTFFFGGGTVMTILMWARHRFSWWLIHPIGFPIGGNFMMDRVWSSVFIAWTIKVLVLRFGGAPAYRRSQTFFLGMILGEALCSGMWLVIDYFTGQMGNQIFGRG
;
A
#
# COMPACT_ATOMS: atom_id res chain seq x y z
N GLY A 1 20.45 -1.92 -23.81
CA GLY A 1 19.26 -1.37 -23.10
C GLY A 1 19.72 -0.24 -22.21
N LEU A 2 18.83 0.69 -21.85
CA LEU A 2 19.13 1.72 -20.86
C LEU A 2 19.28 1.06 -19.48
N THR A 3 20.40 1.31 -18.79
CA THR A 3 20.66 0.85 -17.42
C THR A 3 20.64 2.07 -16.50
N SER A 4 20.02 1.93 -15.33
CA SER A 4 20.00 2.97 -14.29
C SER A 4 21.14 2.72 -13.30
N ASP A 5 21.85 3.78 -12.92
CA ASP A 5 22.90 3.72 -11.88
C ASP A 5 22.31 3.74 -10.46
N GLN A 6 20.99 3.98 -10.33
CA GLN A 6 20.29 3.99 -9.04
C GLN A 6 19.82 2.59 -8.64
N LEU A 7 19.96 2.26 -7.35
CA LEU A 7 19.48 1.01 -6.76
C LEU A 7 18.22 1.30 -5.93
N ILE A 8 17.16 0.54 -6.18
CA ILE A 8 15.90 0.59 -5.43
C ILE A 8 15.84 -0.65 -4.54
N THR A 9 15.49 -0.48 -3.27
CA THR A 9 15.53 -1.59 -2.32
C THR A 9 14.16 -2.28 -2.14
N TYR A 10 13.07 -1.59 -2.46
CA TYR A 10 11.71 -2.12 -2.33
C TYR A 10 10.85 -1.80 -3.55
N GLY A 11 10.04 -2.78 -3.98
CA GLY A 11 9.12 -2.63 -5.11
C GLY A 11 9.64 -3.35 -6.36
N VAL A 12 9.98 -2.59 -7.40
CA VAL A 12 10.65 -3.07 -8.61
C VAL A 12 12.16 -2.83 -8.47
N ASP A 13 12.80 -3.60 -7.59
CA ASP A 13 14.22 -3.50 -7.22
C ASP A 13 15.16 -3.86 -8.38
N ASP A 14 14.80 -4.88 -9.16
CA ASP A 14 15.62 -5.35 -10.30
C ASP A 14 15.62 -4.38 -11.50
N GLN A 15 14.64 -3.46 -11.58
CA GLN A 15 14.47 -2.57 -12.75
C GLN A 15 14.07 -1.14 -12.33
N PRO A 16 15.04 -0.32 -11.90
CA PRO A 16 14.77 1.01 -11.33
C PRO A 16 13.96 1.95 -12.23
N LEU A 17 14.21 1.93 -13.55
CA LEU A 17 13.46 2.75 -14.50
C LEU A 17 11.99 2.32 -14.62
N MET A 18 11.71 1.01 -14.49
CA MET A 18 10.34 0.50 -14.44
C MET A 18 9.65 0.88 -13.12
N ALA A 19 10.40 0.97 -12.01
CA ALA A 19 9.87 1.48 -10.75
C ALA A 19 9.38 2.95 -10.88
N TYR A 20 10.19 3.82 -11.50
CA TYR A 20 9.81 5.20 -11.79
C TYR A 20 8.56 5.26 -12.68
N GLN A 21 8.53 4.46 -13.75
CA GLN A 21 7.37 4.37 -14.63
C GLN A 21 6.11 3.90 -13.89
N GLY A 22 6.24 2.85 -13.07
CA GLY A 22 5.14 2.27 -12.30
C GLY A 22 4.59 3.24 -11.25
N VAL A 23 5.45 3.94 -10.51
CA VAL A 23 5.01 4.92 -9.52
C VAL A 23 4.42 6.18 -10.17
N GLY A 24 4.98 6.63 -11.30
CA GLY A 24 4.41 7.72 -12.10
C GLY A 24 3.01 7.39 -12.62
N ALA A 25 2.81 6.16 -13.11
CA ALA A 25 1.50 5.65 -13.48
C ALA A 25 0.55 5.58 -12.26
N LEU A 26 1.01 5.09 -11.12
CA LEU A 26 0.21 4.98 -9.91
C LEU A 26 -0.29 6.36 -9.44
N LEU A 27 0.59 7.36 -9.41
CA LEU A 27 0.24 8.72 -9.03
C LEU A 27 -0.74 9.35 -10.02
N ALA A 28 -0.50 9.20 -11.33
CA ALA A 28 -1.43 9.68 -12.35
C ALA A 28 -2.83 9.06 -12.19
N MET A 29 -2.90 7.76 -11.87
CA MET A 29 -4.17 7.08 -11.62
C MET A 29 -4.95 7.66 -10.45
N VAL A 30 -4.24 7.99 -9.37
CA VAL A 30 -4.83 8.61 -8.18
C VAL A 30 -5.28 10.03 -8.48
N LEU A 31 -4.43 10.84 -9.11
CA LEU A 31 -4.73 12.22 -9.48
C LEU A 31 -5.95 12.31 -10.41
N VAL A 32 -6.03 11.44 -11.43
CA VAL A 32 -7.22 11.35 -12.29
C VAL A 32 -8.44 10.90 -11.48
N GLY A 33 -8.29 9.95 -10.55
CA GLY A 33 -9.37 9.54 -9.65
C GLY A 33 -9.91 10.68 -8.79
N LEU A 34 -9.02 11.44 -8.14
CA LEU A 34 -9.36 12.64 -7.36
C LEU A 34 -10.01 13.71 -8.24
N TRP A 35 -9.54 13.87 -9.48
CA TRP A 35 -10.13 14.80 -10.45
C TRP A 35 -11.55 14.40 -10.85
N VAL A 36 -11.82 13.12 -11.10
CA VAL A 36 -13.17 12.63 -11.39
C VAL A 36 -14.09 12.83 -10.18
N GLY A 37 -13.59 12.59 -8.96
CA GLY A 37 -14.33 12.78 -7.71
C GLY A 37 -14.43 14.22 -7.18
N ARG A 38 -13.88 15.22 -7.91
CA ARG A 38 -13.70 16.59 -7.40
C ARG A 38 -14.97 17.24 -6.86
N THR A 39 -16.12 17.01 -7.49
CA THR A 39 -17.39 17.61 -7.05
C THR A 39 -17.81 17.10 -5.69
N HIS A 40 -17.67 15.79 -5.46
CA HIS A 40 -17.94 15.17 -4.17
C HIS A 40 -16.92 15.62 -3.11
N LEU A 41 -15.62 15.56 -3.42
CA LEU A 41 -14.55 16.00 -2.51
C LEU A 41 -14.68 17.48 -2.11
N HIS A 42 -15.08 18.33 -3.06
CA HIS A 42 -15.36 19.73 -2.79
C HIS A 42 -16.55 19.90 -1.83
N GLY A 43 -17.62 19.12 -2.01
CA GLY A 43 -18.75 19.08 -1.07
C GLY A 43 -18.34 18.64 0.34
N VAL A 44 -17.51 17.60 0.45
CA VAL A 44 -16.95 17.12 1.74
C VAL A 44 -16.16 18.23 2.44
N LEU A 45 -15.27 18.92 1.70
CA LEU A 45 -14.48 20.03 2.25
C LEU A 45 -15.34 21.21 2.70
N LEU A 46 -16.35 21.60 1.90
CA LEU A 46 -17.25 22.68 2.28
C LEU A 46 -18.10 22.32 3.51
N LYS A 47 -18.58 21.08 3.62
CA LYS A 47 -19.30 20.58 4.81
C LYS A 47 -18.39 20.59 6.04
N ALA A 48 -17.12 20.17 5.86
CA ALA A 48 -16.12 20.20 6.92
C ALA A 48 -15.88 21.62 7.46
N LEU A 49 -15.83 22.61 6.57
CA LEU A 49 -15.72 24.04 6.92
C LEU A 49 -17.04 24.68 7.39
N GLY A 50 -18.15 23.92 7.40
CA GLY A 50 -19.47 24.41 7.80
C GLY A 50 -20.16 25.33 6.79
N ARG A 51 -19.68 25.37 5.54
CA ARG A 51 -20.21 26.22 4.47
C ARG A 51 -21.26 25.54 3.58
N ALA A 52 -21.43 24.22 3.71
CA ALA A 52 -22.39 23.43 2.94
C ALA A 52 -23.22 22.52 3.85
N PRO A 53 -24.12 23.06 4.70
CA PRO A 53 -24.96 22.26 5.61
C PRO A 53 -25.88 21.27 4.88
N GLU A 54 -26.21 21.52 3.61
CA GLU A 54 -27.07 20.71 2.75
C GLU A 54 -26.51 19.33 2.37
N VAL A 55 -25.18 19.14 2.47
CA VAL A 55 -24.56 17.84 2.21
C VAL A 55 -24.85 16.90 3.38
N ASP A 56 -25.61 15.83 3.14
CA ASP A 56 -25.97 14.85 4.18
C ASP A 56 -24.84 13.84 4.43
N ASP A 57 -24.34 13.79 5.67
CA ASP A 57 -23.35 12.83 6.16
C ASP A 57 -23.89 11.91 7.26
N SER A 58 -25.22 11.78 7.38
CA SER A 58 -25.88 11.02 8.43
C SER A 58 -25.69 9.50 8.31
N ASP A 59 -25.68 8.98 7.07
CA ASP A 59 -25.47 7.56 6.78
C ASP A 59 -23.98 7.16 6.81
N GLU A 60 -23.08 8.13 6.92
CA GLU A 60 -21.64 7.90 6.91
C GLU A 60 -21.14 7.37 8.25
N ILE A 61 -20.02 6.64 8.17
CA ILE A 61 -19.42 6.02 9.34
C ILE A 61 -18.79 7.04 10.30
N MET A 62 -18.32 8.16 9.75
CA MET A 62 -17.83 9.32 10.49
C MET A 62 -18.29 10.59 9.79
N SER A 63 -18.45 11.69 10.54
CA SER A 63 -18.80 12.97 9.93
C SER A 63 -17.70 13.46 9.00
N TYR A 64 -18.08 14.20 7.95
CA TYR A 64 -17.11 14.78 7.01
C TYR A 64 -16.14 15.74 7.69
N ARG A 65 -16.59 16.41 8.76
CA ARG A 65 -15.72 17.20 9.64
C ARG A 65 -14.63 16.35 10.28
N ALA A 66 -15.01 15.26 10.93
CA ALA A 66 -14.06 14.38 11.61
C ALA A 66 -13.06 13.75 10.63
N ALA A 67 -13.53 13.34 9.43
CA ALA A 67 -12.68 12.75 8.39
C ALA A 67 -11.62 13.75 7.89
N VAL A 68 -12.03 14.98 7.56
CA VAL A 68 -11.12 16.02 7.09
C VAL A 68 -10.15 16.44 8.19
N THR A 69 -10.62 16.64 9.42
CA THR A 69 -9.72 16.99 10.54
C THR A 69 -8.74 15.86 10.87
N GLY A 70 -9.17 14.60 10.75
CA GLY A 70 -8.30 13.44 10.96
C GLY A 70 -7.23 13.33 9.87
N ALA A 71 -7.60 13.52 8.60
CA ALA A 71 -6.65 13.48 7.49
C ALA A 71 -5.64 14.63 7.55
N VAL A 72 -6.11 15.87 7.73
CA VAL A 72 -5.24 17.05 7.82
C VAL A 72 -4.41 17.03 9.10
N GLY A 73 -5.02 16.71 10.24
CA GLY A 73 -4.34 16.61 11.53
C GLY A 73 -3.28 15.51 11.53
N GLY A 74 -3.61 14.33 11.02
CA GLY A 74 -2.66 13.23 10.87
C GLY A 74 -1.48 13.58 9.97
N GLY A 75 -1.75 14.16 8.80
CA GLY A 75 -0.70 14.63 7.87
C GLY A 75 0.19 15.71 8.50
N ALA A 76 -0.38 16.66 9.23
CA ALA A 76 0.35 17.71 9.95
C ALA A 76 1.23 17.13 11.06
N VAL A 77 0.71 16.18 11.85
CA VAL A 77 1.47 15.48 12.89
C VAL A 77 2.65 14.72 12.28
N MET A 78 2.42 13.96 11.20
CA MET A 78 3.48 13.22 10.50
C MET A 78 4.57 14.16 9.96
N THR A 79 4.16 15.26 9.32
CA THR A 79 5.09 16.26 8.76
C THR A 79 5.91 16.94 9.85
N THR A 80 5.25 17.36 10.94
CA THR A 80 5.91 18.04 12.07
C THR A 80 6.86 17.08 12.80
N TRP A 81 6.49 15.81 12.94
CA TRP A 81 7.36 14.80 13.55
C TRP A 81 8.64 14.58 12.73
N LEU A 82 8.52 14.45 11.41
CA LEU A 82 9.67 14.33 10.52
C LEU A 82 10.56 15.58 10.56
N TRP A 83 9.95 16.77 10.68
CA TRP A 83 10.68 18.02 10.85
C TRP A 83 11.47 18.05 12.17
N PHE A 84 10.86 17.61 13.28
CA PHE A 84 11.56 17.50 14.58
C PHE A 84 12.69 16.47 14.58
N MET A 85 12.60 15.42 13.75
CA MET A 85 13.70 14.47 13.56
C MET A 85 14.89 15.08 12.79
N GLY A 86 14.75 16.30 12.24
CA GLY A 86 15.80 16.98 11.47
C GLY A 86 15.66 16.87 9.96
N THR A 87 14.49 16.45 9.46
CA THR A 87 14.17 16.52 8.02
C THR A 87 13.77 17.95 7.67
N GLU A 88 14.15 18.44 6.49
CA GLU A 88 13.66 19.74 6.02
C GLU A 88 12.12 19.72 5.90
N PHE A 89 11.46 20.79 6.36
CA PHE A 89 9.99 20.83 6.46
C PHE A 89 9.29 20.57 5.11
N TRP A 90 9.82 21.14 4.02
CA TRP A 90 9.25 20.95 2.69
C TRP A 90 9.45 19.51 2.19
N VAL A 91 10.61 18.89 2.46
CA VAL A 91 10.89 17.48 2.12
C VAL A 91 9.93 16.57 2.88
N ALA A 92 9.73 16.82 4.17
CA ALA A 92 8.78 16.09 4.99
C ALA A 92 7.35 16.19 4.43
N ALA A 93 6.91 17.40 4.05
CA ALA A 93 5.58 17.61 3.47
C ALA A 93 5.42 16.88 2.12
N VAL A 94 6.41 16.98 1.23
CA VAL A 94 6.41 16.27 -0.06
C VAL A 94 6.36 14.76 0.16
N PHE A 95 7.20 14.22 1.04
CA PHE A 95 7.23 12.81 1.36
C PHE A 95 5.87 12.31 1.88
N VAL A 96 5.24 13.02 2.83
CA VAL A 96 3.92 12.64 3.37
C VAL A 96 2.85 12.66 2.28
N ILE A 97 2.83 13.69 1.43
CA ILE A 97 1.86 13.78 0.31
C ILE A 97 2.06 12.61 -0.65
N VAL A 98 3.30 12.34 -1.07
CA VAL A 98 3.63 11.24 -1.97
C VAL A 98 3.26 9.89 -1.36
N ALA A 99 3.55 9.68 -0.07
CA ALA A 99 3.17 8.47 0.65
C ALA A 99 1.65 8.27 0.66
N LEU A 100 0.88 9.30 1.00
CA LEU A 100 -0.58 9.24 0.98
C LEU A 100 -1.15 8.95 -0.41
N LEU A 101 -0.58 9.55 -1.46
CA LEU A 101 -1.01 9.27 -2.84
C LEU A 101 -0.71 7.82 -3.24
N ILE A 102 0.48 7.30 -2.92
CA ILE A 102 0.84 5.90 -3.16
C ILE A 102 -0.12 4.98 -2.41
N PHE A 103 -0.39 5.27 -1.14
CA PHE A 103 -1.32 4.52 -0.29
C PHE A 103 -2.74 4.49 -0.85
N ILE A 104 -3.28 5.64 -1.28
CA ILE A 104 -4.58 5.71 -1.98
C ILE A 104 -4.54 4.86 -3.26
N GLY A 105 -3.46 4.93 -4.03
CA GLY A 105 -3.30 4.17 -5.27
C GLY A 105 -3.32 2.66 -5.04
N ILE A 106 -2.55 2.18 -4.07
CA ILE A 106 -2.51 0.76 -3.71
C ILE A 106 -3.86 0.30 -3.17
N THR A 107 -4.48 1.07 -2.26
CA THR A 107 -5.82 0.75 -1.74
C THR A 107 -6.86 0.65 -2.84
N ARG A 108 -6.82 1.56 -3.82
CA ARG A 108 -7.70 1.51 -4.99
C ARG A 108 -7.47 0.25 -5.82
N ILE A 109 -6.21 -0.11 -6.09
CA ILE A 109 -5.91 -1.32 -6.84
C ILE A 109 -6.36 -2.56 -6.07
N LEU A 110 -6.14 -2.61 -4.76
CA LEU A 110 -6.59 -3.72 -3.90
C LEU A 110 -8.12 -3.87 -3.97
N ALA A 111 -8.84 -2.77 -3.87
CA ALA A 111 -10.30 -2.73 -3.93
C ALA A 111 -10.85 -3.12 -5.33
N GLU A 112 -10.21 -2.67 -6.41
CA GLU A 112 -10.66 -2.96 -7.78
C GLU A 112 -10.24 -4.36 -8.26
N ALA A 113 -9.04 -4.83 -7.92
CA ALA A 113 -8.49 -6.10 -8.38
C ALA A 113 -8.82 -7.29 -7.46
N GLY A 114 -9.18 -7.03 -6.20
CA GLY A 114 -9.44 -8.08 -5.21
C GLY A 114 -8.20 -8.89 -4.83
N LEU A 115 -7.02 -8.30 -4.98
CA LEU A 115 -5.75 -8.93 -4.60
C LEU A 115 -5.64 -8.97 -3.08
N ALA A 116 -5.02 -10.02 -2.52
CA ALA A 116 -4.86 -10.14 -1.07
C ALA A 116 -3.73 -9.24 -0.53
N MET A 117 -2.72 -8.98 -1.36
CA MET A 117 -1.54 -8.22 -1.01
C MET A 117 -0.96 -7.55 -2.25
N MET A 118 -0.37 -6.36 -2.05
CA MET A 118 0.33 -5.62 -3.09
C MET A 118 1.47 -4.81 -2.48
N ARG A 119 2.56 -4.66 -3.23
CA ARG A 119 3.64 -3.71 -2.92
C ARG A 119 3.57 -2.50 -3.84
N ALA A 120 4.05 -1.35 -3.36
CA ALA A 120 4.25 -0.19 -4.22
C ALA A 120 5.30 -0.50 -5.30
N PRO A 121 5.20 0.06 -6.52
CA PRO A 121 6.27 -0.06 -7.52
C PRO A 121 7.56 0.60 -7.07
N MET A 122 7.43 1.72 -6.37
CA MET A 122 8.50 2.47 -5.72
C MET A 122 7.90 3.12 -4.47
N ILE A 123 8.68 3.18 -3.40
CA ILE A 123 8.24 3.72 -2.11
C ILE A 123 8.42 5.24 -2.06
N ALA A 124 7.70 5.93 -1.18
CA ALA A 124 7.71 7.39 -1.15
C ALA A 124 9.09 7.99 -0.80
N SER A 125 9.84 7.31 0.07
CA SER A 125 11.20 7.72 0.46
C SER A 125 12.18 7.59 -0.70
N ASP A 126 12.17 6.45 -1.42
CA ASP A 126 12.95 6.25 -2.64
C ASP A 126 12.61 7.32 -3.69
N LEU A 127 11.32 7.57 -3.96
CA LEU A 127 10.93 8.56 -4.98
C LEU A 127 11.37 9.98 -4.61
N THR A 128 11.24 10.36 -3.33
CA THR A 128 11.65 11.68 -2.85
C THR A 128 13.17 11.83 -2.90
N MET A 129 13.91 10.81 -2.46
CA MET A 129 15.37 10.82 -2.36
C MET A 129 16.06 10.67 -3.73
N LEU A 130 15.69 9.66 -4.51
CA LEU A 130 16.30 9.35 -5.80
C LEU A 130 15.80 10.28 -6.92
N GLY A 131 14.56 10.76 -6.82
CA GLY A 131 13.95 11.67 -7.78
C GLY A 131 14.48 13.11 -7.65
N LEU A 132 14.55 13.64 -6.43
CA LEU A 132 15.06 15.00 -6.19
C LEU A 132 16.58 15.04 -6.03
N GLY A 133 17.22 13.91 -5.73
CA GLY A 133 18.65 13.81 -5.42
C GLY A 133 18.96 14.16 -3.97
N SER A 134 20.00 13.53 -3.41
CA SER A 134 20.39 13.73 -2.01
C SER A 134 20.90 15.15 -1.72
N THR A 135 21.35 15.87 -2.76
CA THR A 135 21.77 17.28 -2.68
C THR A 135 20.65 18.23 -2.30
N LEU A 136 19.48 18.09 -2.93
CA LEU A 136 18.31 18.94 -2.63
C LEU A 136 17.60 18.50 -1.35
N VAL A 137 17.60 17.20 -1.06
CA VAL A 137 16.94 16.63 0.12
C VAL A 137 17.65 17.01 1.42
N GLY A 138 18.98 17.16 1.37
CA GLY A 138 19.81 17.47 2.53
C GLY A 138 20.19 16.22 3.33
N SER A 139 21.42 16.19 3.84
CA SER A 139 22.00 15.01 4.51
C SER A 139 21.23 14.56 5.75
N GLY A 140 20.68 15.49 6.53
CA GLY A 140 19.82 15.17 7.68
C GLY A 140 18.52 14.48 7.27
N SER A 141 17.93 14.91 6.16
CA SER A 141 16.71 14.31 5.62
C SER A 141 16.96 12.92 5.03
N VAL A 142 18.14 12.66 4.44
CA VAL A 142 18.50 11.34 3.86
C VAL A 142 18.36 10.24 4.91
N VAL A 143 19.01 10.40 6.07
CA VAL A 143 18.96 9.41 7.16
C VAL A 143 17.54 9.20 7.67
N ASN A 144 16.81 10.30 7.88
CA ASN A 144 15.43 10.25 8.36
C ASN A 144 14.47 9.58 7.37
N LEU A 145 14.61 9.85 6.08
CA LEU A 145 13.82 9.21 5.03
C LEU A 145 14.17 7.73 4.90
N SER A 146 15.42 7.31 5.13
CA SER A 146 15.78 5.89 5.23
C SER A 146 15.08 5.23 6.41
N LEU A 147 15.08 5.85 7.60
CA LEU A 147 14.34 5.32 8.76
C LEU A 147 12.82 5.22 8.51
N ALA A 148 12.26 6.07 7.65
CA ALA A 148 10.86 5.99 7.27
C ALA A 148 10.52 4.71 6.47
N TYR A 149 11.50 3.93 5.99
CA TYR A 149 11.25 2.67 5.27
C TYR A 149 10.46 1.68 6.13
N VAL A 150 10.68 1.70 7.44
CA VAL A 150 10.02 0.78 8.39
C VAL A 150 8.50 0.80 8.26
N TRP A 151 7.90 1.96 7.98
CA TRP A 151 6.45 2.09 7.85
C TRP A 151 5.99 2.50 6.44
N ALA A 152 6.87 3.06 5.60
CA ALA A 152 6.53 3.51 4.25
C ALA A 152 6.94 2.54 3.13
N ALA A 153 7.84 1.58 3.39
CA ALA A 153 8.42 0.76 2.32
C ALA A 153 7.66 -0.52 2.00
N ASP A 154 7.26 -1.28 3.02
CA ASP A 154 6.71 -2.62 2.80
C ASP A 154 5.79 -3.06 3.92
N ILE A 155 4.52 -2.66 3.83
CA ILE A 155 3.47 -3.26 4.65
C ILE A 155 2.62 -4.15 3.74
N ARG A 156 3.03 -5.41 3.65
CA ARG A 156 2.27 -6.53 3.05
C ARG A 156 0.78 -6.49 3.41
N VAL A 157 0.46 -5.99 4.61
CA VAL A 157 -0.89 -5.78 5.13
C VAL A 157 -1.09 -4.29 5.42
N PHE A 158 -1.42 -3.50 4.39
CA PHE A 158 -1.59 -2.06 4.55
C PHE A 158 -2.94 -1.72 5.20
N LEU A 159 -2.90 -1.03 6.34
CA LEU A 159 -4.06 -0.76 7.19
C LEU A 159 -5.21 -0.09 6.43
N MET A 160 -4.92 0.91 5.59
CA MET A 160 -5.97 1.60 4.84
C MET A 160 -6.58 0.72 3.74
N GLY A 161 -5.85 -0.25 3.18
CA GLY A 161 -6.41 -1.27 2.28
C GLY A 161 -7.37 -2.22 3.02
N VAL A 162 -6.93 -2.73 4.18
CA VAL A 162 -7.76 -3.59 5.04
C VAL A 162 -9.00 -2.85 5.54
N ALA A 163 -8.85 -1.60 5.97
CA ALA A 163 -9.95 -0.76 6.41
C ALA A 163 -10.95 -0.51 5.27
N ALA A 164 -10.50 -0.21 4.05
CA ALA A 164 -11.39 -0.02 2.91
C ALA A 164 -12.22 -1.28 2.60
N GLY A 165 -11.59 -2.46 2.63
CA GLY A 165 -12.31 -3.74 2.50
C GLY A 165 -13.29 -3.99 3.64
N GLY A 166 -12.87 -3.72 4.88
CA GLY A 166 -13.71 -3.85 6.07
C GLY A 166 -14.93 -2.93 6.04
N LEU A 167 -14.75 -1.67 5.60
CA LEU A 167 -15.84 -0.70 5.41
C LEU A 167 -16.88 -1.21 4.41
N LYS A 168 -16.45 -1.89 3.33
CA LYS A 168 -17.37 -2.49 2.37
C LYS A 168 -18.16 -3.67 2.96
N MET A 169 -17.56 -4.45 3.85
CA MET A 169 -18.25 -5.57 4.51
C MET A 169 -19.37 -5.11 5.45
N ILE A 170 -19.23 -3.93 6.06
CA ILE A 170 -20.19 -3.40 7.04
C ILE A 170 -21.23 -2.46 6.43
N GLU A 171 -21.22 -2.24 5.11
CA GLU A 171 -22.11 -1.31 4.42
C GLU A 171 -23.59 -1.61 4.70
N ALA A 172 -23.97 -2.89 4.77
CA ALA A 172 -25.35 -3.32 5.04
C ALA A 172 -25.77 -3.22 6.52
N MET A 173 -24.87 -2.84 7.42
CA MET A 173 -25.18 -2.65 8.85
C MET A 173 -25.83 -1.29 9.09
N ASP A 174 -26.56 -1.16 10.20
CA ASP A 174 -27.09 0.13 10.64
C ASP A 174 -25.98 1.13 11.03
N VAL A 175 -26.28 2.43 10.95
CA VAL A 175 -25.32 3.53 11.22
C VAL A 175 -24.65 3.39 12.59
N ARG A 176 -25.40 2.98 13.62
CA ARG A 176 -24.87 2.87 14.99
C ARG A 176 -23.83 1.75 15.06
N SER A 177 -24.13 0.60 14.47
CA SER A 177 -23.19 -0.53 14.40
C SER A 177 -21.96 -0.21 13.57
N ARG A 178 -22.10 0.53 12.44
CA ARG A 178 -20.95 0.98 11.65
C ARG A 178 -20.03 1.90 12.47
N ARG A 179 -20.59 2.83 13.24
CA ARG A 179 -19.81 3.71 14.14
C ARG A 179 -19.10 2.94 15.26
N LEU A 180 -19.73 1.91 15.82
CA LEU A 180 -19.08 1.01 16.78
C LEU A 180 -17.90 0.26 16.14
N MET A 181 -18.03 -0.15 14.88
CA MET A 181 -16.96 -0.81 14.15
C MET A 181 -15.73 0.09 13.97
N LEU A 182 -15.89 1.41 13.75
CA LEU A 182 -14.73 2.32 13.73
C LEU A 182 -13.95 2.31 15.03
N TRP A 183 -14.66 2.37 16.16
CA TRP A 183 -14.02 2.32 17.46
C TRP A 183 -13.32 0.98 17.65
N ALA A 184 -13.94 -0.12 17.24
CA ALA A 184 -13.32 -1.45 17.28
C ALA A 184 -12.05 -1.52 16.41
N ILE A 185 -12.06 -0.94 15.21
CA ILE A 185 -10.87 -0.83 14.35
C ILE A 185 -9.78 -0.02 15.07
N GLY A 186 -10.13 1.13 15.66
CA GLY A 186 -9.21 1.95 16.44
C GLY A 186 -8.57 1.18 17.61
N PHE A 187 -9.37 0.48 18.40
CA PHE A 187 -8.87 -0.36 19.50
C PHE A 187 -8.02 -1.53 19.00
N ALA A 188 -8.41 -2.18 17.91
CA ALA A 188 -7.63 -3.26 17.31
C ALA A 188 -6.25 -2.79 16.85
N ILE A 189 -6.15 -1.57 16.28
CA ILE A 189 -4.87 -0.96 15.90
C ILE A 189 -4.01 -0.71 17.14
N LEU A 190 -4.58 -0.15 18.21
CA LEU A 190 -3.83 0.15 19.44
C LEU A 190 -3.34 -1.11 20.16
N ILE A 191 -4.22 -2.11 20.31
CA ILE A 191 -3.88 -3.40 20.92
C ILE A 191 -2.86 -4.13 20.05
N GLY A 192 -3.03 -4.13 18.74
CA GLY A 192 -2.10 -4.74 17.79
C GLY A 192 -0.72 -4.09 17.83
N ALA A 193 -0.66 -2.76 17.81
CA ALA A 193 0.60 -2.02 17.91
C ALA A 193 1.29 -2.26 19.25
N GLY A 194 0.57 -2.12 20.37
CA GLY A 194 1.12 -2.35 21.71
C GLY A 194 1.58 -3.78 21.92
N GLY A 195 0.76 -4.76 21.52
CA GLY A 195 1.06 -6.18 21.59
C GLY A 195 2.25 -6.57 20.71
N SER A 196 2.35 -5.99 19.51
CA SER A 196 3.50 -6.19 18.61
C SER A 196 4.79 -5.67 19.24
N CYS A 197 4.81 -4.43 19.73
CA CYS A 197 5.96 -3.86 20.42
C CYS A 197 6.38 -4.71 21.62
N TRP A 198 5.43 -5.08 22.48
CA TRP A 198 5.71 -5.90 23.66
C TRP A 198 6.30 -7.27 23.27
N THR A 199 5.71 -7.94 22.28
CA THR A 199 6.18 -9.25 21.81
C THR A 199 7.60 -9.15 21.24
N VAL A 200 7.88 -8.15 20.41
CA VAL A 200 9.22 -7.93 19.83
C VAL A 200 10.25 -7.72 20.92
N PHE A 201 9.99 -6.86 21.91
CA PHE A 201 10.92 -6.62 23.01
C PHE A 201 11.10 -7.85 23.90
N HIS A 202 10.01 -8.54 24.23
CA HIS A 202 10.06 -9.75 25.05
C HIS A 202 10.89 -10.85 24.38
N LEU A 203 10.66 -11.13 23.10
CA LEU A 203 11.41 -12.14 22.35
C LEU A 203 12.88 -11.73 22.19
N ALA A 204 13.15 -10.46 21.89
CA ALA A 204 14.52 -9.96 21.75
C ALA A 204 15.32 -10.09 23.05
N HIS A 205 14.71 -9.81 24.21
CA HIS A 205 15.38 -9.93 25.51
C HIS A 205 15.56 -11.38 25.96
N SER A 206 14.59 -12.27 25.69
CA SER A 206 14.62 -13.65 26.16
C SER A 206 15.51 -14.56 25.33
N HIS A 207 15.51 -14.40 24.00
CA HIS A 207 16.21 -15.31 23.07
C HIS A 207 17.39 -14.65 22.35
N GLY A 208 17.55 -13.33 22.49
CA GLY A 208 18.45 -12.52 21.67
C GLY A 208 17.84 -12.27 20.29
N GLY A 209 17.72 -11.00 19.88
CA GLY A 209 17.03 -10.63 18.63
C GLY A 209 17.53 -11.35 17.37
N ILE A 210 18.84 -11.64 17.31
CA ILE A 210 19.47 -12.37 16.20
C ILE A 210 18.89 -13.79 16.02
N ASN A 211 18.43 -14.43 17.09
CA ASN A 211 17.94 -15.80 17.09
C ASN A 211 16.43 -15.93 16.79
N VAL A 212 15.69 -14.81 16.65
CA VAL A 212 14.22 -14.83 16.49
C VAL A 212 13.83 -14.87 15.01
N ALA A 213 13.90 -13.72 14.34
CA ALA A 213 13.51 -13.57 12.96
C ALA A 213 14.54 -12.72 12.22
N ASN A 214 15.36 -13.37 11.40
CA ASN A 214 16.50 -12.74 10.73
C ASN A 214 16.11 -11.51 9.90
N TRP A 215 14.97 -11.53 9.21
CA TRP A 215 14.50 -10.37 8.44
C TRP A 215 14.20 -9.15 9.33
N PHE A 216 13.53 -9.33 10.47
CA PHE A 216 13.12 -8.20 11.32
C PHE A 216 14.26 -7.66 12.18
N PHE A 217 15.23 -8.50 12.57
CA PHE A 217 16.32 -8.11 13.48
C PHE A 217 17.67 -7.89 12.80
N SER A 218 17.91 -8.44 11.62
CA SER A 218 19.15 -8.25 10.84
C SER A 218 18.89 -7.59 9.49
N GLY A 219 18.06 -8.21 8.64
CA GLY A 219 17.90 -7.80 7.24
C GLY A 219 17.28 -6.41 7.05
N GLY A 220 16.13 -6.14 7.66
CA GLY A 220 15.42 -4.86 7.54
C GLY A 220 16.21 -3.66 8.09
N PRO A 221 16.80 -3.75 9.30
CA PRO A 221 17.69 -2.72 9.81
C PRO A 221 18.90 -2.50 8.90
N GLN A 222 19.58 -3.56 8.44
CA GLN A 222 20.71 -3.46 7.52
C GLN A 222 20.34 -2.73 6.23
N VAL A 223 19.23 -3.13 5.60
CA VAL A 223 18.71 -2.46 4.41
C VAL A 223 18.50 -0.96 4.63
N THR A 224 17.95 -0.58 5.77
CA THR A 224 17.68 0.82 6.12
C THR A 224 18.97 1.63 6.23
N TYR A 225 19.97 1.10 6.95
CA TYR A 225 21.25 1.78 7.13
C TYR A 225 22.13 1.75 5.88
N ASP A 226 22.14 0.66 5.13
CA ASP A 226 22.84 0.55 3.85
C ASP A 226 22.28 1.56 2.85
N THR A 227 20.96 1.73 2.83
CA THR A 227 20.30 2.74 1.99
C THR A 227 20.67 4.15 2.42
N ALA A 228 20.71 4.43 3.73
CA ALA A 228 21.17 5.72 4.23
C ALA A 228 22.62 5.99 3.82
N ALA A 229 23.51 5.00 3.99
CA ALA A 229 24.92 5.11 3.66
C ALA A 229 25.15 5.36 2.17
N ARG A 230 24.42 4.65 1.29
CA ARG A 230 24.50 4.82 -0.17
C ARG A 230 24.03 6.21 -0.63
N ASN A 231 23.06 6.80 0.06
CA ASN A 231 22.48 8.09 -0.31
C ASN A 231 23.14 9.27 0.41
N MET A 232 24.11 9.04 1.30
CA MET A 232 24.92 10.10 1.91
C MET A 232 25.83 10.78 0.91
N ASP A 233 26.28 10.05 -0.13
CA ASP A 233 27.04 10.65 -1.21
C ASP A 233 26.14 11.61 -2.00
N PRO A 234 26.57 12.86 -2.23
CA PRO A 234 25.76 13.85 -2.94
C PRO A 234 25.49 13.40 -4.38
N THR A 235 24.23 13.11 -4.67
CA THR A 235 23.74 12.78 -6.00
C THR A 235 22.84 13.91 -6.50
N GLY A 236 22.98 14.24 -7.78
CA GLY A 236 22.10 15.18 -8.46
C GLY A 236 20.74 14.55 -8.78
N VAL A 237 19.82 15.39 -9.26
CA VAL A 237 18.49 14.98 -9.74
C VAL A 237 18.64 13.91 -10.84
N SER A 238 17.93 12.79 -10.70
CA SER A 238 17.87 11.73 -11.71
C SER A 238 16.92 12.10 -12.85
N TRP A 239 17.42 12.88 -13.81
CA TRP A 239 16.63 13.28 -14.98
C TRP A 239 16.10 12.08 -15.78
N THR A 240 16.90 11.03 -15.92
CA THR A 240 16.47 9.79 -16.58
C THR A 240 15.32 9.14 -15.82
N GLY A 241 15.41 8.99 -14.49
CA GLY A 241 14.31 8.46 -13.68
C GLY A 241 13.03 9.30 -13.81
N LEU A 242 13.16 10.63 -13.74
CA LEU A 242 12.03 11.54 -13.91
C LEU A 242 11.37 11.45 -15.29
N THR A 243 12.13 11.24 -16.37
CA THR A 243 11.52 11.04 -17.70
C THR A 243 10.67 9.78 -17.76
N PHE A 244 11.11 8.67 -17.15
CA PHE A 244 10.32 7.44 -17.05
C PHE A 244 9.10 7.63 -16.14
N PHE A 245 9.24 8.39 -15.06
CA PHE A 245 8.14 8.76 -14.17
C PHE A 245 7.04 9.53 -14.90
N PHE A 246 7.40 10.63 -15.58
CA PHE A 246 6.42 11.42 -16.34
C PHE A 246 5.89 10.64 -17.55
N GLY A 247 6.71 9.80 -18.18
CA GLY A 247 6.30 8.90 -19.25
C GLY A 247 5.23 7.90 -18.78
N GLY A 248 5.45 7.22 -17.65
CA GLY A 248 4.50 6.32 -17.03
C GLY A 248 3.19 7.02 -16.64
N GLY A 249 3.29 8.22 -16.05
CA GLY A 249 2.12 9.04 -15.74
C GLY A 249 1.31 9.40 -16.98
N THR A 250 1.97 9.84 -18.04
CA THR A 250 1.33 10.22 -19.31
C THR A 250 0.61 9.05 -19.95
N VAL A 251 1.27 7.88 -20.05
CA VAL A 251 0.66 6.66 -20.58
C VAL A 251 -0.56 6.26 -19.76
N MET A 252 -0.47 6.31 -18.44
CA MET A 252 -1.60 5.99 -17.57
C MET A 252 -2.78 6.94 -17.76
N THR A 253 -2.53 8.25 -17.85
CA THR A 253 -3.58 9.24 -18.12
C THR A 253 -4.24 8.99 -19.47
N ILE A 254 -3.47 8.66 -20.51
CA ILE A 254 -4.00 8.32 -21.83
C ILE A 254 -4.85 7.05 -21.75
N LEU A 255 -4.40 6.00 -21.06
CA LEU A 255 -5.16 4.77 -20.88
C LEU A 255 -6.49 5.01 -20.15
N MET A 256 -6.49 5.83 -19.09
CA MET A 256 -7.70 6.19 -18.37
C MET A 256 -8.64 7.04 -19.23
N TRP A 257 -8.13 8.01 -19.97
CA TRP A 257 -8.90 8.82 -20.90
C TRP A 257 -9.53 7.97 -22.01
N ALA A 258 -8.74 7.08 -22.63
CA ALA A 258 -9.21 6.15 -23.65
C ALA A 258 -10.34 5.26 -23.11
N ARG A 259 -10.18 4.72 -21.89
CA ARG A 259 -11.24 3.94 -21.24
C ARG A 259 -12.52 4.74 -20.99
N HIS A 260 -12.41 6.02 -20.63
CA HIS A 260 -13.59 6.87 -20.46
C HIS A 260 -14.27 7.23 -21.79
N ARG A 261 -13.51 7.36 -22.88
CA ARG A 261 -14.03 7.81 -24.18
C ARG A 261 -14.52 6.67 -25.09
N PHE A 262 -13.90 5.50 -25.00
CA PHE A 262 -14.17 4.34 -25.85
C PHE A 262 -14.84 3.23 -25.04
N SER A 263 -16.14 3.02 -25.25
CA SER A 263 -16.92 1.98 -24.56
C SER A 263 -16.48 0.54 -24.89
N TRP A 264 -15.74 0.35 -25.99
CA TRP A 264 -15.23 -0.97 -26.41
C TRP A 264 -13.83 -1.28 -25.85
N TRP A 265 -13.21 -0.37 -25.09
CA TRP A 265 -11.86 -0.57 -24.57
C TRP A 265 -11.83 -1.60 -23.44
N LEU A 266 -11.33 -2.80 -23.74
CA LEU A 266 -11.32 -3.94 -22.82
C LEU A 266 -10.13 -3.97 -21.86
N ILE A 267 -9.07 -3.17 -22.11
CA ILE A 267 -7.85 -3.22 -21.32
C ILE A 267 -8.02 -2.37 -20.06
N HIS A 268 -7.95 -3.02 -18.90
CA HIS A 268 -8.04 -2.35 -17.61
C HIS A 268 -6.69 -1.68 -17.26
N PRO A 269 -6.65 -0.37 -16.97
CA PRO A 269 -5.39 0.36 -16.77
C PRO A 269 -4.65 -0.03 -15.47
N ILE A 270 -5.34 -0.67 -14.50
CA ILE A 270 -4.76 -1.12 -13.21
C ILE A 270 -3.46 -1.92 -13.37
N GLY A 271 -3.35 -2.75 -14.41
CA GLY A 271 -2.18 -3.63 -14.57
C GLY A 271 -0.89 -2.88 -14.86
N PHE A 272 -0.98 -1.68 -15.43
CA PHE A 272 0.18 -0.90 -15.86
C PHE A 272 1.10 -0.44 -14.71
N PRO A 273 0.60 0.18 -13.62
CA PRO A 273 1.46 0.57 -12.50
C PRO A 273 2.12 -0.60 -11.77
N ILE A 274 1.51 -1.78 -11.77
CA ILE A 274 1.92 -2.94 -10.96
C ILE A 274 2.65 -4.03 -11.74
N GLY A 275 2.76 -3.87 -13.06
CA GLY A 275 3.21 -4.93 -13.96
C GLY A 275 4.64 -5.41 -13.71
N GLY A 276 5.55 -4.51 -13.30
CA GLY A 276 6.95 -4.85 -13.03
C GLY A 276 7.23 -5.29 -11.59
N ASN A 277 6.21 -5.46 -10.75
CA ASN A 277 6.43 -5.80 -9.34
C ASN A 277 6.83 -7.27 -9.19
N PHE A 278 7.80 -7.54 -8.31
CA PHE A 278 8.19 -8.90 -7.91
C PHE A 278 7.00 -9.81 -7.57
N MET A 279 5.97 -9.27 -6.93
CA MET A 279 4.76 -10.05 -6.61
C MET A 279 3.96 -10.40 -7.87
N MET A 280 3.91 -9.52 -8.86
CA MET A 280 3.21 -9.78 -10.11
C MET A 280 3.94 -10.85 -10.93
N ASP A 281 5.27 -10.89 -10.91
CA ASP A 281 6.07 -11.93 -11.60
C ASP A 281 5.74 -13.35 -11.12
N ARG A 282 5.31 -13.50 -9.87
CA ARG A 282 4.93 -14.80 -9.29
C ARG A 282 3.44 -15.11 -9.43
N VAL A 283 2.60 -14.09 -9.41
CA VAL A 283 1.14 -14.24 -9.28
C VAL A 283 0.42 -14.10 -10.62
N TRP A 284 1.04 -13.55 -11.67
CA TRP A 284 0.37 -13.29 -12.96
C TRP A 284 -0.25 -14.54 -13.59
N SER A 285 0.43 -15.68 -13.51
CA SER A 285 -0.05 -16.95 -14.06
C SER A 285 -1.29 -17.45 -13.29
N SER A 286 -1.27 -17.32 -11.96
CA SER A 286 -2.41 -17.61 -11.09
C SER A 286 -3.60 -16.68 -11.36
N VAL A 287 -3.36 -15.38 -11.58
CA VAL A 287 -4.42 -14.42 -11.98
C VAL A 287 -5.01 -14.82 -13.31
N PHE A 288 -4.19 -15.22 -14.29
CA PHE A 288 -4.66 -15.66 -15.60
C PHE A 288 -5.51 -16.94 -15.51
N ILE A 289 -5.09 -17.92 -14.70
CA ILE A 289 -5.87 -19.13 -14.42
C ILE A 289 -7.19 -18.79 -13.74
N ALA A 290 -7.17 -17.95 -12.70
CA ALA A 290 -8.37 -17.52 -11.99
C ALA A 290 -9.34 -16.77 -12.91
N TRP A 291 -8.83 -15.89 -13.77
CA TRP A 291 -9.61 -15.21 -14.79
C TRP A 291 -10.23 -16.19 -15.79
N THR A 292 -9.43 -17.15 -16.29
CA THR A 292 -9.91 -18.19 -17.22
C THR A 292 -11.03 -19.01 -16.60
N ILE A 293 -10.84 -19.51 -15.38
CA ILE A 293 -11.87 -20.27 -14.65
C ILE A 293 -13.12 -19.41 -14.46
N LYS A 294 -12.97 -18.14 -14.05
CA LYS A 294 -14.11 -17.21 -13.87
C LYS A 294 -14.88 -17.02 -15.17
N VAL A 295 -14.20 -16.82 -16.30
CA VAL A 295 -14.81 -16.68 -17.62
C VAL A 295 -15.57 -17.95 -18.00
N LEU A 296 -14.98 -19.13 -17.80
CA LEU A 296 -15.63 -20.41 -18.09
C LEU A 296 -16.89 -20.61 -17.22
N VAL A 297 -16.80 -20.38 -15.90
CA VAL A 297 -17.92 -20.51 -14.98
C VAL A 297 -19.05 -19.56 -15.35
N LEU A 298 -18.74 -18.30 -15.65
CA LEU A 298 -19.75 -17.32 -16.07
C LEU A 298 -20.36 -17.65 -17.43
N ARG A 299 -19.55 -18.11 -18.39
CA ARG A 299 -20.01 -18.42 -19.76
C ARG A 299 -20.88 -19.66 -19.82
N PHE A 300 -20.55 -20.71 -19.07
CA PHE A 300 -21.27 -22.00 -19.12
C PHE A 300 -22.30 -22.17 -18.01
N GLY A 301 -22.10 -21.56 -16.83
CA GLY A 301 -22.98 -21.74 -15.67
C GLY A 301 -23.80 -20.50 -15.27
N GLY A 302 -23.51 -19.34 -15.86
CA GLY A 302 -24.19 -18.09 -15.53
C GLY A 302 -23.96 -17.60 -14.08
N ALA A 303 -24.72 -16.59 -13.67
CA ALA A 303 -24.59 -15.97 -12.35
C ALA A 303 -24.84 -16.91 -11.15
N PRO A 304 -25.79 -17.89 -11.20
CA PRO A 304 -26.00 -18.82 -10.10
C PRO A 304 -24.80 -19.76 -9.87
N ALA A 305 -24.22 -20.30 -10.95
CA ALA A 305 -23.03 -21.15 -10.84
C ALA A 305 -21.82 -20.36 -10.32
N TYR A 306 -21.67 -19.10 -10.74
CA TYR A 306 -20.63 -18.22 -10.19
C TYR A 306 -20.77 -18.04 -8.68
N ARG A 307 -21.97 -17.74 -8.17
CA ARG A 307 -22.21 -17.63 -6.72
C ARG A 307 -21.89 -18.92 -5.96
N ARG A 308 -22.26 -20.08 -6.52
CA ARG A 308 -21.90 -21.38 -5.91
C ARG A 308 -20.39 -21.63 -5.92
N SER A 309 -19.70 -21.23 -6.99
CA SER A 309 -18.25 -21.39 -7.08
C SER A 309 -17.50 -20.56 -6.03
N GLN A 310 -18.04 -19.40 -5.61
CA GLN A 310 -17.42 -18.58 -4.57
C GLN A 310 -17.24 -19.35 -3.26
N THR A 311 -18.23 -20.15 -2.85
CA THR A 311 -18.13 -21.00 -1.65
C THR A 311 -16.99 -22.00 -1.74
N PHE A 312 -16.75 -22.59 -2.92
CA PHE A 312 -15.62 -23.50 -3.15
C PHE A 312 -14.27 -22.79 -3.02
N PHE A 313 -14.09 -21.63 -3.66
CA PHE A 313 -12.84 -20.86 -3.57
C PHE A 313 -12.59 -20.34 -2.15
N LEU A 314 -13.61 -19.86 -1.45
CA LEU A 314 -13.52 -19.50 -0.04
C LEU A 314 -13.14 -20.71 0.82
N GLY A 315 -13.69 -21.89 0.50
CA GLY A 315 -13.31 -23.16 1.13
C GLY A 315 -11.83 -23.52 0.93
N MET A 316 -11.26 -23.26 -0.26
CA MET A 316 -9.82 -23.48 -0.50
C MET A 316 -8.95 -22.54 0.32
N ILE A 317 -9.30 -21.25 0.40
CA ILE A 317 -8.59 -20.27 1.24
C ILE A 317 -8.65 -20.67 2.72
N LEU A 318 -9.83 -21.07 3.19
CA LEU A 318 -10.00 -21.58 4.56
C LEU A 318 -9.20 -22.87 4.78
N GLY A 319 -9.15 -23.76 3.79
CA GLY A 319 -8.36 -24.99 3.84
C GLY A 319 -6.86 -24.71 4.01
N GLU A 320 -6.31 -23.78 3.24
CA GLU A 320 -4.91 -23.34 3.40
C GLU A 320 -4.66 -22.78 4.80
N ALA A 321 -5.52 -21.86 5.27
CA ALA A 321 -5.41 -21.29 6.61
C ALA A 321 -5.49 -22.34 7.72
N LEU A 322 -6.39 -23.33 7.58
CA LEU A 322 -6.52 -24.44 8.51
C LEU A 322 -5.30 -25.34 8.50
N CYS A 323 -4.75 -25.67 7.32
CA CYS A 323 -3.53 -26.46 7.20
C CYS A 323 -2.33 -25.75 7.87
N SER A 324 -2.14 -24.46 7.62
CA SER A 324 -1.13 -23.65 8.29
C SER A 324 -1.33 -23.60 9.80
N GLY A 325 -2.58 -23.43 10.26
CA GLY A 325 -2.92 -23.46 11.69
C GLY A 325 -2.70 -24.82 12.35
N MET A 326 -2.97 -25.92 11.64
CA MET A 326 -2.74 -27.28 12.13
C MET A 326 -1.24 -27.55 12.33
N TRP A 327 -0.38 -27.09 11.42
CA TRP A 327 1.07 -27.22 11.58
C TRP A 327 1.59 -26.49 12.83
N LEU A 328 1.07 -25.31 13.14
CA LEU A 328 1.39 -24.61 14.38
C LEU A 328 1.07 -25.43 15.64
N VAL A 329 -0.08 -26.13 15.64
CA VAL A 329 -0.48 -26.99 16.75
C VAL A 329 0.42 -28.22 16.84
N ILE A 330 0.76 -28.84 15.71
CA ILE A 330 1.68 -29.98 15.64
C ILE A 330 3.06 -29.59 16.16
N ASP A 331 3.58 -28.43 15.76
CA ASP A 331 4.89 -27.92 16.20
C ASP A 331 4.91 -27.71 17.72
N TYR A 332 3.82 -27.16 18.28
CA TYR A 332 3.68 -26.99 19.72
C TYR A 332 3.76 -28.32 20.48
N PHE A 333 3.10 -29.38 20.00
CA PHE A 333 3.12 -30.69 20.65
C PHE A 333 4.41 -31.49 20.40
N THR A 334 5.04 -31.32 19.24
CA THR A 334 6.26 -32.05 18.86
C THR A 334 7.55 -31.38 19.33
N GLY A 335 7.46 -30.12 19.76
CA GLY A 335 8.63 -29.32 20.17
C GLY A 335 9.56 -28.97 19.01
N GLN A 336 9.14 -29.19 17.75
CA GLN A 336 9.93 -28.82 16.59
C GLN A 336 9.82 -27.32 16.33
N MET A 337 10.96 -26.70 16.00
CA MET A 337 11.04 -25.29 15.60
C MET A 337 11.60 -25.19 14.19
N GLY A 338 10.99 -24.35 13.34
CA GLY A 338 11.53 -24.03 12.01
C GLY A 338 10.61 -24.36 10.82
N ASN A 339 9.43 -24.94 11.04
CA ASN A 339 8.46 -25.13 9.97
C ASN A 339 7.95 -23.77 9.48
N GLN A 340 8.09 -23.52 8.17
CA GLN A 340 7.61 -22.29 7.54
C GLN A 340 6.11 -22.43 7.27
N ILE A 341 5.31 -21.90 8.18
CA ILE A 341 3.84 -21.95 8.12
C ILE A 341 3.27 -21.07 6.99
N PHE A 342 4.01 -20.03 6.62
CA PHE A 342 3.74 -19.19 5.46
C PHE A 342 4.85 -19.44 4.45
N GLY A 343 4.48 -19.96 3.28
CA GLY A 343 5.43 -20.16 2.19
C GLY A 343 6.16 -18.85 1.87
N ARG A 344 7.46 -18.94 1.56
CA ARG A 344 8.22 -17.82 0.97
C ARG A 344 7.69 -17.54 -0.43
N GLY A 345 6.53 -16.87 -0.46
CA GLY A 345 5.91 -16.32 -1.64
C GLY A 345 6.77 -15.24 -2.26
#